data_AF-A0A9W6I4X4-F1
#
_entry.id   AF-A0A9W6I4X4-F1
#
_cell.length_a   1.000
_cell.length_b   1.000
_cell.length_c   1.000
_cell.angle_alpha   90.00
_cell.angle_beta   90.00
_cell.angle_gamma   90.00
#
_symmetry.space_group_name_H-M   'P 1'
#
loop_
_entity.id
_entity.type
_entity.pdbx_description
1 polymer ?
#
loop_
_entity_poly.entity_id
_entity_poly.type
_entity_poly.pdbx_seq_one_letter_code
_entity_poly.pdbx_strand_id
1 'polypeptide(L)'
;MPLRVLLLGVAASLAAAPALVLGAQSAASAGTVRSDAEGCALVNGGFEEPGGLRGQGHLRRDVPGWSTSSSDGVIELWGPGNRADPMNFTVPADSGRQFAEVNGTAVSTLYQDVETEPGSTLTWSLAHRGRTRGPGSEDVLRVRIGGVVQTPEGQDSPDISDSSAAWGHYKGSYRVPSGQKVTRVEFVSVSSGTGLPTYGNFLDSVEISCEAPCVRNLPPTSPYLLLSGLVGRRLNGFLASTDPEGGEITYSLNSPEGPQPQVAVRPDGYVTFRSSSPGIYEVPVRACDKDGECSDGRVVVVVYGFRSGPLTGPMVKLSTIKRTASPLHSE
;
A
#
# COMPACT_ATOMS: atom_id res chain seq x y z
N MET A 1 -29.03 -76.42 -34.97
CA MET A 1 -29.80 -75.78 -36.06
C MET A 1 -30.88 -74.90 -35.43
N PRO A 2 -31.15 -73.69 -35.94
CA PRO A 2 -30.23 -72.59 -36.31
C PRO A 2 -30.61 -71.28 -35.56
N LEU A 3 -29.67 -70.41 -35.21
CA LEU A 3 -29.00 -69.36 -36.03
C LEU A 3 -29.90 -68.14 -36.35
N ARG A 4 -29.46 -66.96 -35.85
CA ARG A 4 -29.58 -65.59 -36.42
C ARG A 4 -28.97 -64.64 -35.36
N VAL A 5 -27.66 -64.38 -35.33
CA VAL A 5 -26.87 -63.47 -36.19
C VAL A 5 -27.62 -62.16 -36.51
N LEU A 6 -27.23 -61.08 -35.82
CA LEU A 6 -27.30 -59.73 -36.34
C LEU A 6 -25.98 -59.02 -36.01
N LEU A 7 -25.14 -58.84 -37.04
CA LEU A 7 -24.00 -57.93 -37.03
C LEU A 7 -24.51 -56.52 -37.32
N LEU A 8 -24.23 -55.58 -36.42
CA LEU A 8 -23.94 -54.18 -36.74
C LEU A 8 -22.59 -53.91 -36.07
N GLY A 9 -21.49 -53.56 -36.73
CA GLY A 9 -21.37 -52.69 -37.89
C GLY A 9 -21.22 -51.24 -37.43
N VAL A 10 -20.18 -50.93 -36.64
CA VAL A 10 -19.79 -49.54 -36.36
C VAL A 10 -18.29 -49.41 -36.61
N ALA A 11 -17.98 -48.61 -37.63
CA ALA A 11 -16.63 -48.24 -38.03
C ALA A 11 -15.96 -47.40 -36.93
N ALA A 12 -14.73 -47.77 -36.58
CA ALA A 12 -13.85 -46.92 -35.79
C ALA A 12 -13.28 -45.82 -36.70
N SER A 13 -13.83 -44.62 -36.58
CA SER A 13 -13.22 -43.41 -37.12
C SER A 13 -12.05 -42.99 -36.22
N LEU A 14 -10.83 -43.16 -36.73
CA LEU A 14 -9.63 -42.53 -36.16
C LEU A 14 -9.76 -41.01 -36.30
N ALA A 15 -10.12 -40.31 -35.23
CA ALA A 15 -9.96 -38.86 -35.14
C ALA A 15 -8.54 -38.57 -34.63
N ALA A 16 -7.72 -37.96 -35.48
CA ALA A 16 -6.42 -37.43 -35.09
C ALA A 16 -6.62 -36.31 -34.05
N ALA A 17 -6.10 -36.50 -32.84
CA ALA A 17 -5.98 -35.43 -31.86
C ALA A 17 -4.90 -34.45 -32.33
N PRO A 18 -5.12 -33.12 -32.29
CA PRO A 18 -4.04 -32.18 -32.51
C PRO A 18 -3.10 -32.25 -31.29
N ALA A 19 -1.81 -32.47 -31.56
CA ALA A 19 -0.77 -32.33 -30.56
C ALA A 19 -0.77 -30.87 -30.06
N LEU A 20 -1.22 -30.65 -28.83
CA LEU A 20 -1.07 -29.37 -28.16
C LEU A 20 0.40 -29.22 -27.78
N VAL A 21 1.12 -28.36 -28.51
CA VAL A 21 2.47 -27.95 -28.14
C VAL A 21 2.35 -27.15 -26.83
N LEU A 22 2.77 -27.74 -25.71
CA LEU A 22 3.03 -26.98 -24.49
C LEU A 22 4.27 -26.10 -24.75
N GLY A 23 4.05 -24.89 -25.25
CA GLY A 23 5.00 -23.82 -25.09
C GLY A 23 5.06 -23.49 -23.59
N ALA A 24 6.22 -23.70 -22.97
CA ALA A 24 6.50 -23.21 -21.63
C ALA A 24 6.46 -21.67 -21.69
N GLN A 25 5.31 -21.08 -21.35
CA GLN A 25 5.26 -19.68 -21.00
C GLN A 25 5.87 -19.55 -19.61
N SER A 26 7.00 -18.84 -19.52
CA SER A 26 7.48 -18.33 -18.25
C SER A 26 6.32 -17.62 -17.58
N ALA A 27 5.89 -18.13 -16.43
CA ALA A 27 5.02 -17.39 -15.53
C ALA A 27 5.82 -16.17 -15.05
N ALA A 28 5.70 -15.06 -15.78
CA ALA A 28 5.96 -13.77 -15.19
C ALA A 28 5.05 -13.71 -13.97
N SER A 29 5.65 -13.63 -12.78
CA SER A 29 4.88 -13.36 -11.57
C SER A 29 4.07 -12.12 -11.86
N ALA A 30 2.74 -12.26 -11.87
CA ALA A 30 1.87 -11.12 -11.68
C ALA A 30 2.22 -10.59 -10.29
N GLY A 31 3.20 -9.69 -10.24
CA GLY A 31 3.39 -8.82 -9.11
C GLY A 31 2.07 -8.10 -8.99
N THR A 32 1.31 -8.45 -7.96
CA THR A 32 0.20 -7.62 -7.51
C THR A 32 0.81 -6.24 -7.35
N VAL A 33 0.48 -5.33 -8.27
CA VAL A 33 0.60 -3.91 -8.03
C VAL A 33 -0.30 -3.71 -6.81
N ARG A 34 0.29 -3.71 -5.61
CA ARG A 34 -0.38 -3.19 -4.42
C ARG A 34 -0.84 -1.81 -4.86
N SER A 35 -2.13 -1.56 -4.83
CA SER A 35 -2.62 -0.20 -4.94
C SER A 35 -1.89 0.61 -3.89
N ASP A 36 -1.08 1.58 -4.31
CA ASP A 36 -0.34 2.53 -3.48
C ASP A 36 -1.28 3.50 -2.74
N ALA A 37 -2.41 2.99 -2.21
CA ALA A 37 -3.49 3.73 -1.56
C ALA A 37 -3.87 3.17 -0.17
N GLU A 38 -3.29 2.07 0.31
CA GLU A 38 -3.62 1.51 1.65
C GLU A 38 -2.55 1.84 2.71
N GLY A 39 -2.27 3.14 2.89
CA GLY A 39 -1.57 3.57 4.10
C GLY A 39 -2.44 3.30 5.33
N CYS A 40 -1.95 2.46 6.25
CA CYS A 40 -2.54 2.09 7.55
C CYS A 40 -3.98 1.52 7.59
N ALA A 41 -4.52 1.06 6.48
CA ALA A 41 -5.82 0.38 6.47
C ALA A 41 -5.76 -0.96 7.20
N LEU A 42 -6.83 -1.32 7.93
CA LEU A 42 -7.00 -2.66 8.46
C LEU A 42 -7.41 -3.63 7.35
N VAL A 43 -6.91 -4.86 7.44
CA VAL A 43 -7.40 -5.96 6.62
C VAL A 43 -8.63 -6.56 7.30
N ASN A 44 -9.73 -6.77 6.56
CA ASN A 44 -10.88 -7.54 7.04
C ASN A 44 -11.50 -6.98 8.35
N GLY A 45 -11.69 -5.67 8.41
CA GLY A 45 -12.20 -4.96 9.59
C GLY A 45 -13.63 -5.35 10.02
N GLY A 46 -14.47 -5.80 9.09
CA GLY A 46 -15.79 -6.38 9.35
C GLY A 46 -15.80 -7.89 9.51
N PHE A 47 -14.63 -8.54 9.60
CA PHE A 47 -14.50 -9.98 9.79
C PHE A 47 -15.16 -10.88 8.74
N GLU A 48 -15.54 -10.36 7.57
CA GLU A 48 -16.24 -11.10 6.50
C GLU A 48 -15.42 -12.26 5.89
N GLU A 49 -14.12 -12.29 6.15
CA GLU A 49 -13.24 -13.38 5.78
C GLU A 49 -12.71 -14.10 7.03
N PRO A 50 -12.65 -15.45 7.03
CA PRO A 50 -13.16 -16.37 6.02
C PRO A 50 -14.70 -16.39 5.99
N GLY A 51 -15.29 -16.21 4.82
CA GLY A 51 -16.74 -16.09 4.67
C GLY A 51 -17.50 -17.43 4.68
N GLY A 52 -18.83 -17.33 4.58
CA GLY A 52 -19.72 -18.49 4.43
C GLY A 52 -20.12 -19.17 5.74
N LEU A 53 -19.80 -18.56 6.88
CA LEU A 53 -20.17 -19.08 8.21
C LEU A 53 -21.68 -18.97 8.45
N ARG A 54 -22.23 -19.90 9.24
CA ARG A 54 -23.65 -19.92 9.66
C ARG A 54 -23.74 -20.43 11.09
N GLY A 55 -24.53 -19.76 11.93
CA GLY A 55 -24.59 -20.05 13.37
C GLY A 55 -23.45 -19.40 14.17
N GLN A 56 -23.34 -19.74 15.45
CA GLN A 56 -22.29 -19.24 16.37
C GLN A 56 -21.16 -20.26 16.56
N GLY A 57 -20.08 -19.87 17.26
CA GLY A 57 -19.06 -20.82 17.72
C GLY A 57 -18.03 -21.23 16.69
N HIS A 58 -17.84 -20.44 15.62
CA HIS A 58 -16.83 -20.76 14.61
C HIS A 58 -15.44 -20.35 15.09
N LEU A 59 -14.73 -21.31 15.66
CA LEU A 59 -13.37 -21.14 16.16
C LEU A 59 -12.36 -21.20 15.01
N ARG A 60 -11.67 -20.08 14.73
CA ARG A 60 -10.76 -19.91 13.59
C ARG A 60 -9.37 -19.47 14.03
N ARG A 61 -8.35 -19.94 13.32
CA ARG A 61 -6.95 -19.49 13.46
C ARG A 61 -6.49 -18.67 12.26
N ASP A 62 -7.33 -18.62 11.23
CA ASP A 62 -7.04 -18.15 9.88
C ASP A 62 -7.97 -17.00 9.49
N VAL A 63 -8.20 -16.07 10.43
CA VAL A 63 -8.93 -14.82 10.17
C VAL A 63 -7.94 -13.82 9.55
N PRO A 64 -8.07 -13.46 8.26
CA PRO A 64 -7.12 -12.57 7.60
C PRO A 64 -6.95 -11.26 8.35
N GLY A 65 -5.70 -10.79 8.49
CA GLY A 65 -5.35 -9.56 9.20
C GLY A 65 -5.29 -9.68 10.72
N TRP A 66 -6.08 -10.56 11.33
CA TRP A 66 -6.31 -10.56 12.77
C TRP A 66 -5.45 -11.56 13.52
N SER A 67 -4.93 -11.11 14.66
CA SER A 67 -4.28 -11.94 15.68
C SER A 67 -5.00 -11.80 17.02
N THR A 68 -4.82 -12.79 17.89
CA THR A 68 -5.36 -12.78 19.25
C THR A 68 -4.27 -13.00 20.30
N SER A 69 -4.46 -12.45 21.50
CA SER A 69 -3.65 -12.77 22.68
C SER A 69 -4.11 -14.02 23.41
N SER A 70 -5.22 -14.66 22.98
CA SER A 70 -5.67 -15.91 23.57
C SER A 70 -4.59 -16.99 23.45
N SER A 71 -4.37 -17.76 24.52
CA SER A 71 -3.32 -18.79 24.57
C SER A 71 -3.49 -19.90 23.53
N ASP A 72 -4.72 -20.12 23.09
CA ASP A 72 -5.01 -21.08 22.03
C ASP A 72 -4.85 -20.46 20.63
N GLY A 73 -4.70 -19.14 20.47
CA GLY A 73 -4.57 -18.48 19.18
C GLY A 73 -5.84 -18.54 18.32
N VAL A 74 -7.02 -18.69 18.94
CA VAL A 74 -8.30 -18.85 18.25
C VAL A 74 -9.16 -17.59 18.39
N ILE A 75 -9.83 -17.23 17.30
CA ILE A 75 -10.83 -16.16 17.22
C ILE A 75 -12.18 -16.83 16.95
N GLU A 76 -13.20 -16.46 17.73
CA GLU A 76 -14.56 -16.95 17.50
C GLU A 76 -15.32 -15.99 16.58
N LEU A 77 -15.92 -16.53 15.53
CA LEU A 77 -16.76 -15.81 14.58
C LEU A 77 -18.22 -16.29 14.65
N TRP A 78 -19.14 -15.36 14.50
CA TRP A 78 -20.58 -15.60 14.51
C TRP A 78 -21.18 -15.18 13.18
N GLY A 79 -21.86 -16.11 12.52
CA GLY A 79 -22.50 -15.88 11.22
C GLY A 79 -24.02 -15.82 11.31
N PRO A 80 -24.71 -15.74 10.15
CA PRO A 80 -26.16 -15.64 10.10
C PRO A 80 -26.84 -16.88 10.67
N GLY A 81 -27.95 -16.68 11.38
CA GLY A 81 -28.65 -17.75 12.09
C GLY A 81 -28.00 -18.16 13.41
N ASN A 82 -27.05 -17.37 13.92
CA ASN A 82 -26.59 -17.50 15.30
C ASN A 82 -27.73 -17.33 16.32
N ARG A 83 -27.51 -17.85 17.51
CA ARG A 83 -28.46 -17.90 18.62
C ARG A 83 -27.71 -17.74 19.94
N ALA A 84 -27.53 -16.50 20.37
CA ALA A 84 -26.79 -16.13 21.56
C ALA A 84 -27.23 -16.95 22.78
N ASP A 85 -26.38 -17.90 23.16
CA ASP A 85 -26.56 -18.75 24.33
C ASP A 85 -26.17 -17.96 25.60
N PRO A 86 -26.93 -18.02 26.70
CA PRO A 86 -28.16 -18.81 26.94
C PRO A 86 -29.48 -18.08 26.65
N MET A 87 -29.41 -16.86 26.12
CA MET A 87 -30.55 -15.95 25.99
C MET A 87 -31.45 -16.21 24.78
N ASN A 88 -31.03 -17.13 23.90
CA ASN A 88 -31.86 -17.74 22.87
C ASN A 88 -32.34 -16.78 21.77
N PHE A 89 -31.55 -15.76 21.41
CA PHE A 89 -31.88 -14.76 20.38
C PHE A 89 -30.78 -14.62 19.32
N THR A 90 -31.14 -14.17 18.12
CA THR A 90 -30.16 -13.93 17.04
C THR A 90 -29.59 -12.52 17.13
N VAL A 91 -28.28 -12.41 16.96
CA VAL A 91 -27.55 -11.16 16.84
C VAL A 91 -27.27 -10.91 15.37
N PRO A 92 -27.83 -9.86 14.74
CA PRO A 92 -27.40 -9.47 13.41
C PRO A 92 -25.98 -8.89 13.48
N ALA A 93 -25.16 -9.14 12.45
CA ALA A 93 -23.91 -8.43 12.25
C ALA A 93 -24.20 -6.93 12.06
N ASP A 94 -23.27 -6.07 12.47
CA ASP A 94 -23.37 -4.63 12.24
C ASP A 94 -23.15 -4.32 10.76
N SER A 95 -22.12 -4.93 10.18
CA SER A 95 -21.84 -4.92 8.75
C SER A 95 -21.82 -6.33 8.18
N GLY A 96 -22.04 -6.46 6.88
CA GLY A 96 -21.90 -7.75 6.19
C GLY A 96 -22.77 -8.88 6.76
N ARG A 97 -22.15 -10.00 7.14
CA ARG A 97 -22.81 -11.24 7.51
C ARG A 97 -22.24 -11.88 8.77
N GLN A 98 -21.07 -11.49 9.24
CA GLN A 98 -20.43 -12.09 10.40
C GLN A 98 -19.68 -11.07 11.24
N PHE A 99 -19.39 -11.44 12.48
CA PHE A 99 -18.67 -10.58 13.44
C PHE A 99 -17.84 -11.45 14.38
N ALA A 100 -16.93 -10.83 15.13
CA ALA A 100 -16.05 -11.54 16.07
C ALA A 100 -16.52 -11.41 17.51
N GLU A 101 -16.17 -12.41 18.33
CA GLU A 101 -16.23 -12.36 19.79
C GLU A 101 -14.81 -12.21 20.33
N VAL A 102 -14.50 -11.07 20.96
CA VAL A 102 -13.12 -10.73 21.37
C VAL A 102 -12.60 -11.71 22.42
N ASN A 103 -13.47 -12.16 23.33
CA ASN A 103 -13.14 -13.14 24.34
C ASN A 103 -13.90 -14.46 24.13
N GLY A 104 -13.80 -15.04 22.93
CA GLY A 104 -14.48 -16.31 22.60
C GLY A 104 -14.07 -17.49 23.48
N THR A 105 -12.77 -17.71 23.71
CA THR A 105 -12.27 -18.85 24.51
C THR A 105 -11.62 -18.47 25.84
N ALA A 106 -11.23 -17.21 26.02
CA ALA A 106 -10.71 -16.62 27.24
C ALA A 106 -10.71 -15.08 27.14
N VAL A 107 -10.49 -14.39 28.26
CA VAL A 107 -10.19 -12.94 28.22
C VAL A 107 -8.99 -12.72 27.30
N SER A 108 -9.19 -11.93 26.25
CA SER A 108 -8.20 -11.77 25.21
C SER A 108 -8.29 -10.40 24.53
N THR A 109 -7.32 -10.15 23.67
CA THR A 109 -7.22 -8.98 22.82
C THR A 109 -7.21 -9.44 21.37
N LEU A 110 -8.03 -8.82 20.51
CA LEU A 110 -7.86 -8.91 19.05
C LEU A 110 -7.01 -7.73 18.57
N TYR A 111 -6.07 -7.98 17.66
CA TYR A 111 -5.19 -6.92 17.18
C TYR A 111 -4.70 -7.12 15.75
N GLN A 112 -4.29 -6.01 15.13
CA GLN A 112 -3.47 -5.98 13.92
C GLN A 112 -2.31 -5.00 14.10
N ASP A 113 -1.20 -5.30 13.45
CA ASP A 113 -0.10 -4.35 13.26
C ASP A 113 -0.26 -3.69 11.89
N VAL A 114 -0.48 -2.37 11.88
CA VAL A 114 -0.66 -1.59 10.65
C VAL A 114 0.58 -0.75 10.36
N GLU A 115 0.98 -0.67 9.10
CA GLU A 115 2.04 0.25 8.66
C GLU A 115 1.54 1.69 8.80
N THR A 116 2.32 2.55 9.44
CA THR A 116 1.94 3.94 9.73
C THR A 116 3.04 4.92 9.41
N GLU A 117 2.67 6.12 9.00
CA GLU A 117 3.63 7.21 8.80
C GLU A 117 3.92 7.94 10.13
N PRO A 118 5.18 8.06 10.56
CA PRO A 118 5.54 8.85 11.73
C PRO A 118 4.96 10.27 11.72
N GLY A 119 4.34 10.69 12.81
CA GLY A 119 3.76 12.01 12.93
C GLY A 119 2.38 12.17 12.27
N SER A 120 1.81 11.12 11.68
CA SER A 120 0.44 11.16 11.17
C SER A 120 -0.64 11.07 12.25
N THR A 121 -1.89 11.29 11.84
CA THR A 121 -3.06 11.04 12.68
C THR A 121 -3.82 9.85 12.11
N LEU A 122 -3.94 8.78 12.91
CA LEU A 122 -4.87 7.70 12.64
C LEU A 122 -6.25 8.13 13.12
N THR A 123 -7.27 7.95 12.31
CA THR A 123 -8.66 7.90 12.77
C THR A 123 -9.08 6.45 12.85
N TRP A 124 -9.85 6.13 13.87
CA TRP A 124 -10.32 4.77 14.11
C TRP A 124 -11.80 4.78 14.42
N SER A 125 -12.50 3.72 14.01
CA SER A 125 -13.87 3.45 14.43
C SER A 125 -14.12 1.96 14.57
N LEU A 126 -15.17 1.61 15.32
CA LEU A 126 -15.61 0.23 15.55
C LEU A 126 -17.09 0.19 15.91
N ALA A 127 -17.71 -0.98 15.72
CA ALA A 127 -18.96 -1.36 16.34
C ALA A 127 -18.71 -2.37 17.48
N HIS A 128 -19.25 -2.09 18.65
CA HIS A 128 -19.18 -2.96 19.82
C HIS A 128 -20.59 -3.31 20.31
N ARG A 129 -20.76 -4.53 20.84
CA ARG A 129 -22.05 -4.95 21.40
C ARG A 129 -21.84 -5.96 22.53
N GLY A 130 -22.63 -5.79 23.59
CA GLY A 130 -22.75 -6.81 24.62
C GLY A 130 -23.54 -8.04 24.17
N ARG A 131 -23.17 -9.23 24.64
CA ARG A 131 -23.87 -10.48 24.29
C ARG A 131 -25.10 -10.73 25.15
N THR A 132 -25.03 -10.42 26.44
CA THR A 132 -26.01 -10.90 27.42
C THR A 132 -27.15 -9.92 27.63
N ARG A 133 -28.38 -10.44 27.78
CA ARG A 133 -29.56 -9.66 28.15
C ARG A 133 -29.71 -9.64 29.65
N GLY A 134 -29.95 -8.46 30.20
CA GLY A 134 -30.21 -8.25 31.61
C GLY A 134 -29.82 -6.84 32.03
N PRO A 135 -30.44 -6.29 33.09
CA PRO A 135 -29.92 -5.08 33.72
C PRO A 135 -28.51 -5.34 34.27
N GLY A 136 -27.55 -4.46 33.98
CA GLY A 136 -26.19 -4.59 34.50
C GLY A 136 -25.37 -5.69 33.83
N SER A 137 -25.77 -6.14 32.64
CA SER A 137 -25.08 -7.18 31.88
C SER A 137 -24.32 -6.61 30.68
N GLU A 138 -23.77 -5.41 30.81
CA GLU A 138 -22.93 -4.77 29.81
C GLU A 138 -21.59 -5.49 29.69
N ASP A 139 -21.15 -5.71 28.46
CA ASP A 139 -19.77 -6.10 28.19
C ASP A 139 -18.92 -4.84 28.03
N VAL A 140 -17.63 -4.94 28.40
CA VAL A 140 -16.72 -3.80 28.41
C VAL A 140 -15.49 -4.09 27.56
N LEU A 141 -15.29 -3.27 26.54
CA LEU A 141 -14.14 -3.27 25.64
C LEU A 141 -13.27 -2.03 25.90
N ARG A 142 -11.98 -2.14 25.59
CA ARG A 142 -11.07 -0.99 25.55
C ARG A 142 -10.21 -1.01 24.30
N VAL A 143 -10.03 0.15 23.68
CA VAL A 143 -9.13 0.33 22.53
C VAL A 143 -7.75 0.77 23.02
N ARG A 144 -6.69 0.13 22.53
CA ARG A 144 -5.30 0.59 22.70
C ARG A 144 -4.61 0.71 21.35
N ILE A 145 -3.92 1.82 21.12
CA ILE A 145 -3.21 2.08 19.87
C ILE A 145 -1.77 2.48 20.21
N GLY A 146 -0.80 1.77 19.64
CA GLY A 146 0.62 1.93 19.99
C GLY A 146 0.89 1.74 21.48
N GLY A 147 0.09 0.91 22.17
CA GLY A 147 0.16 0.69 23.61
C GLY A 147 -0.57 1.72 24.49
N VAL A 148 -1.08 2.81 23.91
CA VAL A 148 -1.80 3.89 24.60
C VAL A 148 -3.30 3.59 24.66
N VAL A 149 -3.89 3.64 25.86
CA VAL A 149 -5.34 3.54 26.04
C VAL A 149 -6.04 4.72 25.41
N GLN A 150 -7.05 4.45 24.58
CA GLN A 150 -7.85 5.48 23.91
C GLN A 150 -9.14 5.75 24.69
N THR A 151 -9.54 7.02 24.76
CA THR A 151 -10.89 7.42 25.15
C THR A 151 -11.66 7.76 23.87
N PRO A 152 -12.77 7.07 23.55
CA PRO A 152 -13.55 7.39 22.37
C PRO A 152 -14.08 8.82 22.40
N GLU A 153 -14.21 9.44 21.23
CA GLU A 153 -14.76 10.78 21.09
C GLU A 153 -16.16 10.87 21.69
N GLY A 154 -16.37 11.91 22.51
CA GLY A 154 -17.66 12.13 23.18
C GLY A 154 -17.93 11.21 24.37
N GLN A 155 -16.94 10.43 24.82
CA GLN A 155 -17.01 9.61 26.04
C GLN A 155 -16.12 10.19 27.15
N ASP A 156 -16.55 10.04 28.39
CA ASP A 156 -15.78 10.45 29.58
C ASP A 156 -14.87 9.33 30.11
N SER A 157 -14.95 8.14 29.53
CA SER A 157 -14.24 6.93 29.96
C SER A 157 -13.61 6.20 28.77
N PRO A 158 -12.44 5.57 28.93
CA PRO A 158 -11.87 4.68 27.92
C PRO A 158 -12.61 3.35 27.79
N ASP A 159 -13.50 3.04 28.73
CA ASP A 159 -14.28 1.81 28.75
C ASP A 159 -15.52 1.96 27.86
N ILE A 160 -15.53 1.20 26.78
CA ILE A 160 -16.68 1.04 25.87
C ILE A 160 -17.59 -0.02 26.49
N SER A 161 -18.72 0.41 27.04
CA SER A 161 -19.65 -0.44 27.79
C SER A 161 -21.00 -0.51 27.10
N ASP A 162 -21.33 -1.65 26.49
CA ASP A 162 -22.60 -1.86 25.78
C ASP A 162 -23.39 -3.04 26.31
N SER A 163 -24.72 -2.84 26.32
CA SER A 163 -25.67 -3.93 26.52
C SER A 163 -25.87 -4.74 25.23
N SER A 164 -26.70 -5.78 25.31
CA SER A 164 -27.15 -6.54 24.14
C SER A 164 -28.34 -5.96 23.41
N ALA A 165 -28.65 -4.66 23.56
CA ALA A 165 -29.78 -4.03 22.87
C ALA A 165 -29.46 -3.71 21.41
N ALA A 166 -28.38 -2.97 21.17
CA ALA A 166 -27.94 -2.48 19.86
C ALA A 166 -26.40 -2.54 19.76
N TRP A 167 -25.87 -2.41 18.54
CA TRP A 167 -24.46 -2.10 18.35
C TRP A 167 -24.22 -0.64 18.74
N GLY A 168 -23.22 -0.41 19.59
CA GLY A 168 -22.67 0.90 19.87
C GLY A 168 -21.55 1.21 18.87
N HIS A 169 -21.47 2.44 18.39
CA HIS A 169 -20.45 2.87 17.44
C HIS A 169 -19.53 3.88 18.09
N TYR A 170 -18.23 3.59 18.04
CA TYR A 170 -17.22 4.38 18.71
C TYR A 170 -16.16 4.77 17.70
N LYS A 171 -15.56 5.92 17.93
CA LYS A 171 -14.49 6.44 17.10
C LYS A 171 -13.53 7.29 17.90
N GLY A 172 -12.37 7.54 17.32
CA GLY A 172 -11.43 8.51 17.85
C GLY A 172 -10.26 8.72 16.93
N SER A 173 -9.24 9.38 17.46
CA SER A 173 -7.99 9.63 16.75
C SER A 173 -6.77 9.33 17.62
N TYR A 174 -5.68 8.96 16.97
CA TYR A 174 -4.39 8.67 17.59
C TYR A 174 -3.27 9.32 16.79
N ARG A 175 -2.40 10.08 17.46
CA ARG A 175 -1.21 10.67 16.85
C ARG A 175 -0.07 9.64 16.84
N VAL A 176 0.41 9.27 15.65
CA VAL A 176 1.55 8.37 15.49
C VAL A 176 2.83 9.07 15.99
N PRO A 177 3.55 8.49 16.98
CA PRO A 177 4.81 9.05 17.46
C PRO A 177 5.88 9.17 16.37
N SER A 178 6.83 10.08 16.57
CA SER A 178 8.00 10.19 15.69
C SER A 178 8.80 8.89 15.69
N GLY A 179 9.26 8.46 14.51
CA GLY A 179 10.01 7.21 14.32
C GLY A 179 9.17 5.92 14.32
N GLN A 180 7.86 5.96 14.62
CA GLN A 180 6.99 4.79 14.63
C GLN A 180 6.44 4.49 13.23
N LYS A 181 6.97 3.45 12.58
CA LYS A 181 6.56 3.02 11.23
C LYS A 181 5.51 1.90 11.22
N VAL A 182 5.29 1.26 12.37
CA VAL A 182 4.28 0.22 12.56
C VAL A 182 3.57 0.51 13.87
N THR A 183 2.24 0.51 13.84
CA THR A 183 1.40 0.77 14.99
C THR A 183 0.49 -0.43 15.23
N ARG A 184 0.51 -0.97 16.45
CA ARG A 184 -0.46 -1.98 16.86
C ARG A 184 -1.78 -1.33 17.25
N VAL A 185 -2.88 -1.86 16.72
CA VAL A 185 -4.25 -1.51 17.11
C VAL A 185 -4.85 -2.71 17.84
N GLU A 186 -5.29 -2.50 19.08
CA GLU A 186 -5.72 -3.55 20.00
C GLU A 186 -7.15 -3.28 20.51
N PHE A 187 -7.98 -4.32 20.50
CA PHE A 187 -9.33 -4.34 21.06
C PHE A 187 -9.33 -5.34 22.22
N VAL A 188 -9.30 -4.81 23.43
CA VAL A 188 -9.09 -5.56 24.67
C VAL A 188 -10.43 -5.83 25.32
N SER A 189 -10.77 -7.11 25.54
CA SER A 189 -11.87 -7.46 26.42
C SER A 189 -11.50 -7.14 27.86
N VAL A 190 -12.28 -6.26 28.51
CA VAL A 190 -12.08 -5.85 29.91
C VAL A 190 -12.97 -6.67 30.83
N SER A 191 -14.26 -6.79 30.51
CA SER A 191 -15.19 -7.62 31.26
C SER A 191 -16.37 -8.10 30.43
N SER A 192 -17.05 -9.11 30.96
CA SER A 192 -18.35 -9.59 30.48
C SER A 192 -19.44 -9.23 31.48
N GLY A 193 -20.63 -8.91 30.99
CA GLY A 193 -21.82 -8.71 31.82
C GLY A 193 -22.25 -9.96 32.59
N THR A 194 -21.73 -11.14 32.23
CA THR A 194 -21.92 -12.39 32.99
C THR A 194 -20.84 -12.64 34.05
N GLY A 195 -19.75 -11.88 34.02
CA GLY A 195 -18.53 -12.16 34.77
C GLY A 195 -17.73 -13.37 34.25
N LEU A 196 -18.20 -14.06 33.19
CA LEU A 196 -17.51 -15.20 32.61
C LEU A 196 -16.50 -14.73 31.55
N PRO A 197 -15.28 -15.30 31.53
CA PRO A 197 -14.20 -14.86 30.65
C PRO A 197 -14.40 -15.24 29.18
N THR A 198 -15.41 -16.06 28.86
CA THR A 198 -15.66 -16.62 27.51
C THR A 198 -17.02 -16.20 26.94
N TYR A 199 -17.57 -15.08 27.43
CA TYR A 199 -18.90 -14.61 27.04
C TYR A 199 -18.84 -13.13 26.69
N GLY A 200 -19.10 -12.80 25.44
CA GLY A 200 -19.40 -11.45 25.00
C GLY A 200 -18.24 -10.64 24.44
N ASN A 201 -18.40 -9.32 24.47
CA ASN A 201 -17.62 -8.34 23.71
C ASN A 201 -17.61 -8.67 22.22
N PHE A 202 -18.75 -8.49 21.57
CA PHE A 202 -18.83 -8.60 20.12
C PHE A 202 -18.21 -7.37 19.46
N LEU A 203 -17.49 -7.60 18.37
CA LEU A 203 -16.74 -6.60 17.61
C LEU A 203 -17.01 -6.78 16.12
N ASP A 204 -17.31 -5.68 15.45
CA ASP A 204 -17.55 -5.61 14.01
C ASP A 204 -17.20 -4.20 13.49
N SER A 205 -17.24 -4.01 12.17
CA SER A 205 -17.12 -2.71 11.49
C SER A 205 -15.91 -1.90 11.93
N VAL A 206 -14.77 -2.57 12.10
CA VAL A 206 -13.54 -1.89 12.52
C VAL A 206 -12.90 -1.19 11.34
N GLU A 207 -12.74 0.12 11.42
CA GLU A 207 -12.09 0.92 10.39
C GLU A 207 -10.92 1.68 10.97
N ILE A 208 -9.78 1.64 10.27
CA ILE A 208 -8.64 2.51 10.52
C ILE A 208 -8.36 3.23 9.21
N SER A 209 -8.22 4.55 9.31
CA SER A 209 -7.73 5.34 8.20
C SER A 209 -6.68 6.32 8.69
N CYS A 210 -5.71 6.62 7.84
CA CYS A 210 -4.73 7.65 8.11
C CYS A 210 -5.21 8.92 7.43
N GLU A 211 -5.57 9.92 8.23
CA GLU A 211 -5.38 11.28 7.78
C GLU A 211 -3.90 11.57 7.88
N ALA A 212 -3.21 11.26 6.80
CA ALA A 212 -1.83 11.60 6.73
C ALA A 212 -1.67 13.13 6.74
N PRO A 213 -0.75 13.70 7.50
CA PRO A 213 0.14 14.69 6.95
C PRO A 213 1.17 13.92 6.13
N CYS A 214 0.77 13.33 5.00
CA CYS A 214 1.74 12.91 4.00
C CYS A 214 1.51 13.79 2.80
N VAL A 215 2.35 14.82 2.69
CA VAL A 215 2.92 14.98 1.38
C VAL A 215 3.77 13.72 1.19
N ARG A 216 3.31 12.81 0.34
CA ARG A 216 4.09 11.64 -0.10
C ARG A 216 5.48 12.19 -0.43
N ASN A 217 6.59 11.64 0.08
CA ASN A 217 7.90 12.15 -0.36
C ASN A 217 7.99 11.87 -1.87
N LEU A 218 7.76 12.88 -2.70
CA LEU A 218 7.79 12.76 -4.14
C LEU A 218 9.18 13.18 -4.58
N PRO A 219 9.77 12.50 -5.56
CA PRO A 219 11.04 12.94 -6.07
C PRO A 219 10.90 14.38 -6.60
N PRO A 220 11.92 15.24 -6.42
CA PRO A 220 11.93 16.58 -7.00
C PRO A 220 11.69 16.53 -8.51
N THR A 221 11.21 17.61 -9.12
CA THR A 221 11.09 17.66 -10.59
C THR A 221 12.45 17.43 -11.26
N SER A 222 12.47 16.66 -12.35
CA SER A 222 13.70 16.29 -13.05
C SER A 222 14.52 17.52 -13.43
N PRO A 223 15.80 17.61 -13.01
CA PRO A 223 16.65 18.75 -13.30
C PRO A 223 16.97 18.87 -14.80
N TYR A 224 16.84 20.07 -15.37
CA TYR A 224 17.23 20.35 -16.75
C TYR A 224 17.91 21.72 -16.89
N LEU A 225 19.04 21.76 -17.59
CA LEU A 225 19.74 23.00 -17.93
C LEU A 225 20.30 22.93 -19.35
N LEU A 226 20.08 23.99 -20.13
CA LEU A 226 20.68 24.17 -21.45
C LEU A 226 21.73 25.27 -21.40
N LEU A 227 22.97 24.95 -21.74
CA LEU A 227 24.06 25.90 -21.91
C LEU A 227 24.49 25.95 -23.37
N SER A 228 24.89 27.12 -23.85
CA SER A 228 25.49 27.22 -25.18
C SER A 228 26.57 28.29 -25.23
N GLY A 229 27.58 28.07 -26.07
CA GLY A 229 28.64 29.04 -26.27
C GLY A 229 29.80 28.50 -27.09
N LEU A 230 30.89 29.25 -27.12
CA LEU A 230 32.02 28.97 -28.01
C LEU A 230 33.03 28.02 -27.35
N VAL A 231 33.72 27.23 -28.18
CA VAL A 231 34.84 26.39 -27.76
C VAL A 231 35.82 27.16 -26.87
N GLY A 232 36.28 26.52 -25.79
CA GLY A 232 37.27 27.05 -24.85
C GLY A 232 36.74 28.05 -23.82
N ARG A 233 35.52 28.57 -24.00
CA ARG A 233 34.85 29.43 -23.00
C ARG A 233 34.27 28.59 -21.87
N ARG A 234 34.28 29.16 -20.66
CA ARG A 234 33.56 28.58 -19.53
C ARG A 234 32.09 28.93 -19.68
N LEU A 235 31.24 27.92 -19.62
CA LEU A 235 29.79 28.06 -19.59
C LEU A 235 29.33 27.74 -18.18
N ASN A 236 28.35 28.50 -17.66
CA ASN A 236 27.83 28.29 -16.33
C ASN A 236 26.34 28.59 -16.27
N GLY A 237 25.67 27.95 -15.32
CA GLY A 237 24.24 28.13 -15.05
C GLY A 237 23.85 27.46 -13.75
N PHE A 238 22.57 27.51 -13.42
CA PHE A 238 22.00 26.85 -12.25
C PHE A 238 20.99 25.81 -12.70
N LEU A 239 21.06 24.62 -12.11
CA LEU A 239 19.96 23.67 -12.12
C LEU A 239 18.82 24.21 -11.26
N ALA A 240 17.60 23.93 -11.69
CA ALA A 240 16.41 24.21 -10.92
C ALA A 240 15.50 22.98 -10.96
N SER A 241 15.04 22.61 -9.78
CA SER A 241 14.06 21.57 -9.51
C SER A 241 13.10 22.11 -8.46
N THR A 242 11.94 21.49 -8.36
CA THR A 242 10.92 21.79 -7.36
C THR A 242 10.62 20.52 -6.61
N ASP A 243 10.76 20.58 -5.30
CA ASP A 243 10.29 19.57 -4.36
C ASP A 243 8.77 19.79 -4.18
N PRO A 244 7.90 18.86 -4.61
CA PRO A 244 6.46 19.01 -4.47
C PRO A 244 5.99 19.14 -3.01
N GLU A 245 6.78 18.62 -2.06
CA GLU A 245 6.57 18.69 -0.61
C GLU A 245 7.16 19.96 0.00
N GLY A 246 8.10 20.55 -0.72
CA GLY A 246 8.88 21.68 -0.28
C GLY A 246 10.03 21.24 0.61
N GLY A 247 11.22 21.77 0.32
CA GLY A 247 12.42 21.32 0.99
C GLY A 247 13.66 21.83 0.28
N GLU A 248 14.81 21.59 0.91
CA GLU A 248 16.09 21.85 0.27
C GLU A 248 16.40 20.73 -0.73
N ILE A 249 16.83 21.11 -1.93
CA ILE A 249 17.21 20.18 -2.99
C ILE A 249 18.72 20.24 -3.17
N THR A 250 19.35 19.08 -3.24
CA THR A 250 20.77 18.96 -3.54
C THR A 250 21.00 18.33 -4.91
N TYR A 251 22.05 18.78 -5.61
CA TYR A 251 22.37 18.31 -6.96
C TYR A 251 23.72 17.60 -7.01
N SER A 252 23.81 16.59 -7.88
CA SER A 252 25.05 15.86 -8.12
C SER A 252 25.17 15.38 -9.57
N LEU A 253 26.39 15.02 -9.98
CA LEU A 253 26.62 14.31 -11.23
C LEU A 253 26.12 12.87 -11.08
N ASN A 254 25.31 12.42 -12.03
CA ASN A 254 24.88 11.03 -12.11
C ASN A 254 25.68 10.32 -13.22
N SER A 255 26.99 10.18 -13.02
CA SER A 255 27.88 9.66 -14.07
C SER A 255 28.25 8.19 -13.84
N PRO A 256 27.71 7.25 -14.64
CA PRO A 256 28.11 5.84 -14.59
C PRO A 256 29.48 5.57 -15.23
N GLU A 257 30.02 6.52 -16.02
CA GLU A 257 31.24 6.33 -16.84
C GLU A 257 32.52 6.93 -16.22
N GLY A 258 32.49 7.32 -14.94
CA GLY A 258 33.64 7.84 -14.21
C GLY A 258 33.81 9.37 -14.27
N PRO A 259 34.98 9.90 -13.88
CA PRO A 259 35.17 11.34 -13.70
C PRO A 259 34.99 12.11 -15.02
N GLN A 260 34.16 13.16 -14.99
CA GLN A 260 33.90 14.05 -16.14
C GLN A 260 34.60 15.41 -15.94
N PRO A 261 35.89 15.57 -16.30
CA PRO A 261 36.67 16.77 -15.95
C PRO A 261 36.18 18.06 -16.64
N GLN A 262 35.36 17.92 -17.68
CA GLN A 262 34.78 19.02 -18.44
C GLN A 262 33.57 19.68 -17.74
N VAL A 263 33.01 19.06 -16.70
CA VAL A 263 31.82 19.54 -15.99
C VAL A 263 31.97 19.41 -14.48
N ALA A 264 31.47 20.41 -13.74
CA ALA A 264 31.33 20.35 -12.30
C ALA A 264 29.92 20.78 -11.91
N VAL A 265 29.27 20.00 -11.03
CA VAL A 265 27.96 20.29 -10.43
C VAL A 265 28.16 20.40 -8.93
N ARG A 266 27.77 21.54 -8.36
CA ARG A 266 27.78 21.77 -6.92
C ARG A 266 26.43 21.37 -6.30
N PRO A 267 26.38 21.02 -5.00
CA PRO A 267 25.13 20.68 -4.32
C PRO A 267 24.05 21.76 -4.38
N ASP A 268 24.45 23.04 -4.50
CA ASP A 268 23.53 24.19 -4.68
C ASP A 268 22.99 24.35 -6.11
N GLY A 269 23.29 23.41 -7.00
CA GLY A 269 22.84 23.41 -8.39
C GLY A 269 23.70 24.24 -9.33
N TYR A 270 24.77 24.88 -8.86
CA TYR A 270 25.67 25.62 -9.74
C TYR A 270 26.48 24.67 -10.63
N VAL A 271 26.35 24.86 -11.95
CA VAL A 271 27.03 24.06 -12.98
C VAL A 271 28.09 24.90 -13.67
N THR A 272 29.28 24.33 -13.86
CA THR A 272 30.29 24.88 -14.77
C THR A 272 30.69 23.83 -15.80
N PHE A 273 30.87 24.26 -17.05
CA PHE A 273 31.27 23.41 -18.16
C PHE A 273 32.35 24.09 -19.00
N ARG A 274 33.31 23.32 -19.50
CA ARG A 274 34.30 23.78 -20.50
C ARG A 274 34.74 22.63 -21.39
N SER A 275 34.69 22.85 -22.71
CA SER A 275 35.21 21.91 -23.71
C SER A 275 36.15 22.59 -24.72
N SER A 276 37.13 21.83 -25.20
CA SER A 276 38.05 22.18 -26.30
C SER A 276 37.53 21.75 -27.68
N SER A 277 36.39 21.06 -27.75
CA SER A 277 35.84 20.55 -29.01
C SER A 277 34.39 21.00 -29.21
N PRO A 278 34.00 21.41 -30.44
CA PRO A 278 32.61 21.70 -30.73
C PRO A 278 31.78 20.41 -30.67
N GLY A 279 30.53 20.53 -30.27
CA GLY A 279 29.66 19.36 -30.11
C GLY A 279 28.46 19.61 -29.21
N ILE A 280 27.62 18.59 -29.09
CA ILE A 280 26.51 18.53 -28.14
C ILE A 280 26.92 17.52 -27.06
N TYR A 281 26.86 17.97 -25.80
CA TYR A 281 27.20 17.15 -24.64
C TYR A 281 25.95 17.00 -23.78
N GLU A 282 25.60 15.75 -23.46
CA GLU A 282 24.53 15.44 -22.50
C GLU A 282 25.19 14.91 -21.22
N VAL A 283 25.06 15.67 -20.13
CA VAL A 283 25.62 15.30 -18.84
C VAL A 283 24.47 14.86 -17.93
N PRO A 284 24.40 13.57 -17.56
CA PRO A 284 23.41 13.09 -16.60
C PRO A 284 23.65 13.70 -15.21
N VAL A 285 22.58 14.20 -14.61
CA VAL A 285 22.59 14.80 -13.28
C VAL A 285 21.43 14.26 -12.46
N ARG A 286 21.51 14.40 -11.14
CA ARG A 286 20.49 13.98 -10.19
C ARG A 286 20.17 15.11 -9.22
N ALA A 287 18.89 15.29 -8.93
CA ALA A 287 18.40 16.12 -7.85
C ALA A 287 17.83 15.19 -6.77
N CYS A 288 18.15 15.43 -5.51
CA CYS A 288 17.60 14.69 -4.37
C CYS A 288 17.09 15.67 -3.31
N ASP A 289 15.95 15.34 -2.71
CA ASP A 289 15.47 16.03 -1.51
C ASP A 289 16.21 15.55 -0.25
N LYS A 290 15.88 16.18 0.88
CA LYS A 290 16.47 15.86 2.19
C LYS A 290 16.01 14.51 2.75
N ASP A 291 14.90 13.97 2.25
CA ASP A 291 14.23 12.78 2.74
C ASP A 291 14.62 11.52 1.93
N GLY A 292 15.39 11.70 0.85
CA GLY A 292 16.13 10.67 0.13
C GLY A 292 15.55 10.28 -1.24
N GLU A 293 14.45 10.91 -1.68
CA GLU A 293 13.93 10.67 -3.04
C GLU A 293 14.68 11.52 -4.05
N CYS A 294 14.87 10.96 -5.24
CA CYS A 294 15.71 11.56 -6.26
C CYS A 294 15.08 11.44 -7.65
N SER A 295 15.30 12.46 -8.47
CA SER A 295 15.01 12.42 -9.90
C SER A 295 16.27 12.60 -10.74
N ASP A 296 16.34 11.80 -11.79
CA ASP A 296 17.38 11.91 -12.80
C ASP A 296 16.97 12.92 -13.87
N GLY A 297 17.97 13.64 -14.38
CA GLY A 297 17.82 14.66 -15.39
C GLY A 297 19.11 14.87 -16.17
N ARG A 298 19.25 16.00 -16.86
CA ARG A 298 20.40 16.26 -17.73
C ARG A 298 20.75 17.73 -17.89
N VAL A 299 22.04 18.00 -18.02
CA VAL A 299 22.56 19.26 -18.57
C VAL A 299 22.90 19.02 -20.04
N VAL A 300 22.31 19.81 -20.93
CA VAL A 300 22.64 19.79 -22.37
C VAL A 300 23.54 20.99 -22.66
N VAL A 301 24.70 20.75 -23.27
CA VAL A 301 25.64 21.81 -23.63
C VAL A 301 25.91 21.81 -25.12
N VAL A 302 25.66 22.95 -25.78
CA VAL A 302 25.93 23.15 -27.21
C VAL A 302 27.17 24.04 -27.36
N VAL A 303 28.27 23.45 -27.84
CA VAL A 303 29.54 24.15 -28.03
C VAL A 303 29.77 24.40 -29.52
N TYR A 304 29.86 25.68 -29.89
CA TYR A 304 30.09 26.12 -31.27
C TYR A 304 31.58 26.30 -31.56
N GLY A 305 32.03 25.83 -32.73
CA GLY A 305 33.35 26.13 -33.26
C GLY A 305 33.39 27.49 -33.96
N PHE A 306 34.53 28.18 -33.88
CA PHE A 306 34.77 29.36 -34.72
C PHE A 306 35.04 28.94 -36.16
N ARG A 307 34.32 29.53 -37.13
CA ARG A 307 34.76 29.57 -38.53
C ARG A 307 35.35 30.95 -38.81
N SER A 308 36.64 31.01 -39.12
CA SER A 308 37.30 32.21 -39.63
C SER A 308 37.16 32.24 -41.16
N GLY A 309 36.10 32.88 -41.66
CA GLY A 309 35.85 33.12 -43.09
C GLY A 309 34.44 33.68 -43.34
N PRO A 310 34.21 34.43 -44.43
CA PRO A 310 32.86 34.90 -44.77
C PRO A 310 31.91 33.70 -44.94
N LEU A 311 30.63 33.88 -44.60
CA LEU A 311 29.59 32.88 -44.84
C LEU A 311 29.32 32.76 -46.34
N THR A 312 30.22 32.10 -47.07
CA THR A 312 30.06 31.79 -48.50
C THR A 312 29.51 30.38 -48.65
N GLY A 313 28.20 30.25 -48.45
CA GLY A 313 27.46 29.01 -48.70
C GLY A 313 26.08 29.03 -48.05
N PRO A 314 25.05 28.41 -48.67
CA PRO A 314 23.72 28.38 -48.08
C PRO A 314 23.78 27.72 -46.69
N MET A 315 23.02 28.26 -45.74
CA MET A 315 22.79 27.62 -44.44
C MET A 315 22.44 26.16 -44.68
N VAL A 316 23.21 25.27 -44.03
CA VAL A 316 23.01 23.82 -44.06
C VAL A 316 21.52 23.52 -43.85
N LYS A 317 20.90 22.83 -44.82
CA LYS A 317 19.58 22.24 -44.62
C LYS A 317 19.65 21.42 -43.33
N LEU A 318 18.74 21.67 -42.39
CA LEU A 318 18.47 20.77 -41.27
C LEU A 318 18.34 19.37 -41.86
N SER A 319 19.37 18.54 -41.70
CA SER A 319 19.27 17.14 -42.08
C SER A 319 18.32 16.51 -41.07
N THR A 320 17.22 15.99 -41.59
CA THR A 320 16.26 15.20 -40.84
C THR A 320 17.01 14.21 -39.97
N ILE A 321 16.84 14.34 -38.66
CA ILE A 321 17.28 13.36 -37.68
C ILE A 321 16.74 12.01 -38.16
N LYS A 322 17.61 11.10 -38.58
CA LYS A 322 17.23 9.69 -38.70
C LYS A 322 16.92 9.22 -37.28
N ARG A 323 15.62 9.20 -36.95
CA ARG A 323 15.13 8.39 -35.84
C ARG A 323 15.54 6.95 -36.14
N THR A 324 16.55 6.45 -35.47
CA THR A 324 16.59 5.02 -35.15
C THR A 324 15.49 4.79 -34.14
N ALA A 325 14.31 4.44 -34.64
CA ALA A 325 13.28 3.82 -33.82
C ALA A 325 13.85 2.47 -33.34
N SER A 326 14.11 2.34 -32.04
CA SER A 326 14.07 1.01 -31.43
C SER A 326 12.62 0.53 -31.49
N PRO A 327 12.35 -0.70 -31.93
CA PRO A 327 11.00 -1.22 -31.95
C PRO A 327 10.47 -1.34 -30.53
N LEU A 328 9.32 -0.71 -30.30
CA LEU A 328 8.39 -1.08 -29.23
C LEU A 328 8.18 -2.59 -29.31
N HIS A 329 8.62 -3.31 -28.28
CA HIS A 329 8.11 -4.65 -28.03
C HIS A 329 6.62 -4.50 -27.72
N SER A 330 5.82 -5.07 -28.61
CA SER A 330 4.43 -5.44 -28.34
C SER A 330 4.49 -6.85 -27.80
N GLU A 331 4.19 -7.01 -26.51
CA GLU A 331 3.21 -7.93 -25.92
C GLU A 331 3.14 -7.65 -24.41
#